data_AF-A0A932U4R0-F1
#
_entry.id   AF-A0A932U4R0-F1
#
_cell.length_a   1.000
_cell.length_b   1.000
_cell.length_c   1.000
_cell.angle_alpha   90.00
_cell.angle_beta   90.00
_cell.angle_gamma   90.00
#
_symmetry.space_group_name_H-M   'P 1'
#
loop_
_entity.id
_entity.type
_entity.pdbx_description
1 polymer ?
#
loop_
_entity_poly.entity_id
_entity_poly.type
_entity_poly.pdbx_seq_one_letter_code
_entity_poly.pdbx_strand_id
1 'polypeptide(L)'
;MDQVKTIQSYPLVLENFGLAAMSDLFDDWVVYRNLEPVERRLKGLKSARVQLSLNIDGIPRKLDDAYAQVAMWIFERAQALRRAEVGELLFIGDTLSGDGKAYQNLARLSQLPGSCFIGGEKADQEAWHSKDETTGIFSANRWSSIADWLALEKSNGLKMDKNTVAVVDMDKTAIGARGRNDRAIDSARLKGLYRTVVNVLGDDFDAKLFETHYDRLNRSKYHHVTQDNQDYLAYMCLVLNNGAIDCVDLLASIDNGDIETFPQFVRYVETCIVGGERVSEAMRQAHTAVHTSVQAGDPTPFKSFRRQEFLATLEHMNNLPDDVPGEERLNREITITQEVREAGLWLRERGCLVICLSDKPDEASAPNHPSLRDHPPIHRAQTHAVGVSIAGALAALG
;
A
#
# COMPACT_ATOMS: atom_id res chain seq x y z
N MET A 1 11.22 13.11 -28.92
CA MET A 1 10.57 11.79 -28.93
C MET A 1 9.10 12.05 -28.69
N ASP A 2 8.31 11.92 -29.74
CA ASP A 2 6.89 12.28 -29.71
C ASP A 2 6.13 11.27 -28.85
N GLN A 3 5.61 11.74 -27.70
CA GLN A 3 4.67 10.98 -26.90
C GLN A 3 3.36 10.89 -27.69
N VAL A 4 3.01 9.70 -28.16
CA VAL A 4 1.73 9.46 -28.82
C VAL A 4 0.64 9.53 -27.75
N LYS A 5 -0.06 10.67 -27.68
CA LYS A 5 -1.29 10.83 -26.89
C LYS A 5 -2.46 10.37 -27.76
N THR A 6 -2.91 9.14 -27.56
CA THR A 6 -4.21 8.70 -28.09
C THR A 6 -5.31 9.10 -27.10
N ILE A 7 -6.42 9.64 -27.60
CA ILE A 7 -7.54 10.13 -26.80
C ILE A 7 -8.70 9.15 -27.00
N GLN A 8 -8.92 8.26 -26.03
CA GLN A 8 -10.17 7.52 -25.92
C GLN A 8 -10.98 8.13 -24.79
N SER A 9 -12.16 8.66 -25.11
CA SER A 9 -13.05 9.28 -24.12
C SER A 9 -13.86 8.19 -23.44
N TYR A 10 -13.56 7.94 -22.16
CA TYR A 10 -14.41 7.13 -21.30
C TYR A 10 -15.40 8.05 -20.56
N PRO A 11 -16.72 7.76 -20.59
CA PRO A 11 -17.66 8.49 -19.75
C PRO A 11 -17.30 8.29 -18.28
N LEU A 12 -17.19 9.38 -17.51
CA LEU A 12 -16.98 9.37 -16.05
C LEU A 12 -18.28 9.06 -15.29
N VAL A 13 -19.10 8.15 -15.82
CA VAL A 13 -20.29 7.69 -15.11
C VAL A 13 -19.85 6.56 -14.19
N LEU A 14 -19.73 6.87 -12.90
CA LEU A 14 -19.34 5.90 -11.89
C LEU A 14 -20.58 5.13 -11.44
N GLU A 15 -20.48 3.81 -11.49
CA GLU A 15 -21.54 2.89 -11.10
C GLU A 15 -21.10 2.07 -9.88
N ASN A 16 -22.08 1.64 -9.07
CA ASN A 16 -21.89 0.70 -7.98
C ASN A 16 -22.22 -0.71 -8.49
N PHE A 17 -21.24 -1.61 -8.46
CA PHE A 17 -21.36 -3.00 -8.92
C PHE A 17 -21.67 -3.98 -7.79
N GLY A 18 -22.06 -3.47 -6.63
CA GLY A 18 -22.39 -4.25 -5.43
C GLY A 18 -21.16 -4.67 -4.64
N LEU A 19 -21.40 -5.53 -3.65
CA LEU A 19 -20.34 -6.03 -2.76
C LEU A 19 -19.43 -7.02 -3.47
N ALA A 20 -18.14 -6.85 -3.26
CA ALA A 20 -17.08 -7.76 -3.68
C ALA A 20 -15.98 -7.81 -2.60
N ALA A 21 -15.05 -8.75 -2.74
CA ALA A 21 -13.83 -8.80 -1.96
C ALA A 21 -12.61 -8.86 -2.89
N MET A 22 -11.45 -8.38 -2.45
CA MET A 22 -10.22 -8.55 -3.23
C MET A 22 -9.86 -10.03 -3.41
N SER A 23 -10.29 -10.92 -2.53
CA SER A 23 -10.14 -12.38 -2.68
C SER A 23 -10.90 -12.92 -3.89
N ASP A 24 -11.93 -12.23 -4.39
CA ASP A 24 -12.57 -12.59 -5.66
C ASP A 24 -11.61 -12.43 -6.84
N LEU A 25 -10.55 -11.63 -6.66
CA LEU A 25 -9.49 -11.42 -7.63
C LEU A 25 -8.21 -12.21 -7.31
N PHE A 26 -7.77 -12.20 -6.06
CA PHE A 26 -6.45 -12.74 -5.70
C PHE A 26 -6.51 -14.12 -5.05
N ASP A 27 -7.69 -14.62 -4.64
CA ASP A 27 -7.79 -15.67 -3.63
C ASP A 27 -6.88 -15.31 -2.42
N ASP A 28 -5.88 -16.15 -2.13
CA ASP A 28 -4.80 -15.91 -1.14
C ASP A 28 -3.43 -15.61 -1.79
N TRP A 29 -3.38 -15.31 -3.09
CA TRP A 29 -2.18 -14.80 -3.78
C TRP A 29 -1.95 -13.33 -3.42
N VAL A 30 -1.67 -13.10 -2.14
CA VAL A 30 -1.41 -11.77 -1.56
C VAL A 30 -0.12 -11.83 -0.77
N VAL A 31 0.73 -10.83 -0.96
CA VAL A 31 1.99 -10.67 -0.22
C VAL A 31 2.03 -9.25 0.34
N TYR A 32 2.05 -9.16 1.68
CA TYR A 32 2.14 -7.89 2.40
C TYR A 32 3.60 -7.45 2.60
N ARG A 33 3.78 -6.40 3.42
CA ARG A 33 5.06 -5.75 3.64
C ARG A 33 6.19 -6.69 4.03
N ASN A 34 5.93 -7.70 4.87
CA ASN A 34 6.97 -8.61 5.34
C ASN A 34 7.49 -9.60 4.28
N LEU A 35 6.90 -9.61 3.08
CA LEU A 35 7.21 -10.53 1.99
C LEU A 35 6.99 -12.01 2.36
N GLU A 36 6.02 -12.29 3.23
CA GLU A 36 5.50 -13.62 3.52
C GLU A 36 4.11 -13.79 2.88
N PRO A 37 3.97 -14.69 1.88
CA PRO A 37 2.69 -14.89 1.20
C PRO A 37 1.58 -15.40 2.13
N VAL A 38 0.34 -14.97 1.89
CA VAL A 38 -0.85 -15.49 2.58
C VAL A 38 -1.11 -16.95 2.19
N GLU A 39 -0.90 -17.31 0.92
CA GLU A 39 -0.94 -18.69 0.45
C GLU A 39 0.13 -19.54 1.17
N ARG A 40 -0.33 -20.39 2.09
CA ARG A 40 0.52 -21.17 3.03
C ARG A 40 1.45 -22.17 2.35
N ARG A 41 1.14 -22.59 1.12
CA ARG A 41 2.01 -23.48 0.33
C ARG A 41 3.25 -22.75 -0.18
N LEU A 42 3.21 -21.42 -0.27
CA LEU A 42 4.35 -20.62 -0.62
C LEU A 42 5.21 -20.31 0.61
N LYS A 43 6.48 -20.09 0.34
CA LYS A 43 7.44 -19.56 1.29
C LYS A 43 7.73 -18.11 0.91
N GLY A 44 8.11 -17.28 1.88
CA GLY A 44 8.44 -15.89 1.67
C GLY A 44 9.91 -15.55 1.93
N LEU A 45 10.13 -14.31 2.35
CA LEU A 45 11.43 -13.68 2.57
C LEU A 45 12.40 -14.54 3.37
N LYS A 46 11.95 -15.17 4.47
CA LYS A 46 12.84 -16.00 5.31
C LYS A 46 13.50 -17.12 4.53
N SER A 47 12.74 -17.77 3.64
CA SER A 47 13.28 -18.84 2.80
C SER A 47 14.04 -18.29 1.59
N ALA A 48 13.55 -17.19 1.00
CA ALA A 48 14.20 -16.52 -0.11
C ALA A 48 15.63 -16.08 0.25
N ARG A 49 15.85 -15.50 1.45
CA ARG A 49 17.18 -15.09 1.91
C ARG A 49 18.21 -16.21 1.86
N VAL A 50 17.83 -17.40 2.31
CA VAL A 50 18.72 -18.57 2.32
C VAL A 50 18.95 -19.07 0.90
N GLN A 51 17.89 -19.23 0.12
CA GLN A 51 17.99 -19.82 -1.23
C GLN A 51 18.69 -18.91 -2.24
N LEU A 52 18.50 -17.60 -2.12
CA LEU A 52 19.10 -16.60 -2.99
C LEU A 52 20.43 -16.04 -2.42
N SER A 53 20.85 -16.48 -1.23
CA SER A 53 22.03 -15.96 -0.53
C SER A 53 22.02 -14.42 -0.39
N LEU A 54 20.86 -13.85 -0.06
CA LEU A 54 20.69 -12.40 0.10
C LEU A 54 21.34 -11.93 1.38
N ASN A 55 22.40 -11.11 1.27
CA ASN A 55 22.99 -10.41 2.39
C ASN A 55 22.27 -9.08 2.62
N ILE A 56 21.07 -9.16 3.21
CA ILE A 56 20.24 -8.00 3.53
C ILE A 56 19.81 -8.03 4.98
N ASP A 57 19.91 -6.87 5.63
CA ASP A 57 19.37 -6.66 6.97
C ASP A 57 17.90 -6.29 6.88
N GLY A 58 17.07 -6.94 7.70
CA GLY A 58 15.65 -6.60 7.79
C GLY A 58 14.85 -6.82 6.49
N ILE A 59 13.62 -6.31 6.49
CA ILE A 59 12.68 -6.48 5.38
C ILE A 59 12.99 -5.41 4.30
N PRO A 60 13.31 -5.82 3.05
CA PRO A 60 13.63 -4.84 2.00
C PRO A 60 12.40 -3.99 1.65
N ARG A 61 12.62 -2.73 1.27
CA ARG A 61 11.57 -1.82 0.80
C ARG A 61 11.17 -2.15 -0.64
N LYS A 62 9.93 -1.82 -1.02
CA LYS A 62 9.36 -2.02 -2.36
C LYS A 62 10.26 -1.52 -3.52
N LEU A 63 11.06 -0.48 -3.26
CA LEU A 63 11.97 0.13 -4.22
C LEU A 63 13.38 -0.47 -4.24
N ASP A 64 13.68 -1.40 -3.33
CA ASP A 64 15.00 -2.01 -3.21
C ASP A 64 15.14 -3.15 -4.22
N ASP A 65 16.36 -3.35 -4.72
CA ASP A 65 16.69 -4.47 -5.62
C ASP A 65 16.44 -5.83 -4.96
N ALA A 66 16.65 -5.93 -3.65
CA ALA A 66 16.39 -7.14 -2.89
C ALA A 66 14.89 -7.47 -2.80
N TYR A 67 14.02 -6.46 -2.79
CA TYR A 67 12.57 -6.69 -2.84
C TYR A 67 12.18 -7.32 -4.19
N ALA A 68 12.70 -6.80 -5.30
CA ALA A 68 12.46 -7.37 -6.62
C ALA A 68 12.95 -8.82 -6.73
N GLN A 69 14.12 -9.14 -6.15
CA GLN A 69 14.64 -10.51 -6.10
C GLN A 69 13.72 -11.46 -5.33
N VAL A 70 13.22 -11.05 -4.17
CA VAL A 70 12.32 -11.87 -3.37
C VAL A 70 10.95 -12.00 -4.04
N ALA A 71 10.39 -10.92 -4.58
CA ALA A 71 9.12 -10.94 -5.31
C ALA A 71 9.19 -11.86 -6.54
N MET A 72 10.24 -11.75 -7.35
CA MET A 72 10.43 -12.63 -8.51
C MET A 72 10.54 -14.11 -8.11
N TRP A 73 11.29 -14.40 -7.04
CA TRP A 73 11.37 -15.77 -6.50
C TRP A 73 10.00 -16.28 -6.01
N ILE A 74 9.18 -15.43 -5.37
CA ILE A 74 7.80 -15.79 -4.99
C ILE A 74 6.98 -16.11 -6.25
N PHE A 75 7.10 -15.31 -7.31
CA PHE A 75 6.37 -15.52 -8.57
C PHE A 75 6.74 -16.86 -9.23
N GLU A 76 8.02 -17.21 -9.26
CA GLU A 76 8.48 -18.50 -9.78
C GLU A 76 7.93 -19.67 -8.96
N ARG A 77 7.90 -19.56 -7.62
CA ARG A 77 7.34 -20.60 -6.76
C ARG A 77 5.82 -20.71 -6.93
N ALA A 78 5.13 -19.58 -7.08
CA ALA A 78 3.69 -19.54 -7.37
C ALA A 78 3.38 -20.21 -8.72
N GLN A 79 4.12 -19.89 -9.76
CA GLN A 79 3.95 -20.52 -11.07
C GLN A 79 4.29 -22.01 -11.04
N ALA A 80 5.32 -22.43 -10.30
CA ALA A 80 5.62 -23.85 -10.11
C ALA A 80 4.45 -24.61 -9.46
N LEU A 81 3.76 -24.03 -8.47
CA LEU A 81 2.54 -24.62 -7.89
C LEU A 81 1.41 -24.75 -8.93
N ARG A 82 1.35 -23.83 -9.90
CA ARG A 82 0.38 -23.81 -11.00
C ARG A 82 0.82 -24.63 -12.21
N ARG A 83 2.01 -25.25 -12.17
CA ARG A 83 2.65 -25.96 -13.29
C ARG A 83 2.82 -25.08 -14.54
N ALA A 84 3.22 -23.84 -14.31
CA ALA A 84 3.54 -22.84 -15.31
C ALA A 84 4.92 -22.22 -15.02
N GLU A 85 5.38 -21.35 -15.91
CA GLU A 85 6.62 -20.59 -15.75
C GLU A 85 6.31 -19.09 -15.74
N VAL A 86 7.24 -18.26 -15.28
CA VAL A 86 7.10 -16.79 -15.41
C VAL A 86 7.70 -16.40 -16.76
N GLY A 87 6.83 -16.10 -17.73
CA GLY A 87 7.21 -15.71 -19.08
C GLY A 87 6.92 -14.26 -19.42
N GLU A 88 5.98 -13.62 -18.71
CA GLU A 88 5.58 -12.23 -18.91
C GLU A 88 5.23 -11.56 -17.57
N LEU A 89 5.48 -10.25 -17.48
CA LEU A 89 5.16 -9.45 -16.29
C LEU A 89 4.25 -8.28 -16.64
N LEU A 90 3.07 -8.25 -16.02
CA LEU A 90 2.20 -7.07 -15.99
C LEU A 90 2.22 -6.48 -14.59
N PHE A 91 2.25 -5.17 -14.48
CA PHE A 91 2.14 -4.47 -13.18
C PHE A 91 1.04 -3.41 -13.25
N ILE A 92 0.18 -3.34 -12.24
CA ILE A 92 -0.88 -2.34 -12.11
C ILE A 92 -0.68 -1.62 -10.77
N GLY A 93 -0.55 -0.29 -10.82
CA GLY A 93 -0.30 0.55 -9.64
C GLY A 93 -0.83 1.97 -9.81
N ASP A 94 -0.55 2.83 -8.82
CA ASP A 94 -1.07 4.20 -8.75
C ASP A 94 0.02 5.29 -8.87
N THR A 95 1.29 4.94 -8.60
CA THR A 95 2.38 5.93 -8.59
C THR A 95 3.58 5.54 -9.44
N LEU A 96 4.10 6.51 -10.20
CA LEU A 96 5.35 6.32 -10.95
C LEU A 96 6.56 6.13 -10.03
N SER A 97 6.63 6.90 -8.94
CA SER A 97 7.73 6.85 -7.96
C SER A 97 7.72 5.58 -7.10
N GLY A 98 6.53 4.99 -6.90
CA GLY A 98 6.34 3.75 -6.15
C GLY A 98 6.30 2.53 -7.07
N ASP A 99 5.13 2.26 -7.62
CA ASP A 99 4.85 1.10 -8.46
C ASP A 99 5.64 1.07 -9.75
N GLY A 100 5.76 2.21 -10.42
CA GLY A 100 6.55 2.33 -11.65
C GLY A 100 8.00 1.93 -11.42
N LYS A 101 8.59 2.38 -10.30
CA LYS A 101 9.96 2.03 -9.93
C LYS A 101 10.10 0.57 -9.48
N ALA A 102 9.13 0.04 -8.73
CA ALA A 102 9.10 -1.37 -8.35
C ALA A 102 9.06 -2.30 -9.59
N TYR A 103 8.19 -1.97 -10.55
CA TYR A 103 8.13 -2.64 -11.84
C TYR A 103 9.46 -2.55 -12.61
N GLN A 104 10.08 -1.37 -12.69
CA GLN A 104 11.37 -1.23 -13.37
C GLN A 104 12.46 -2.12 -12.77
N ASN A 105 12.48 -2.29 -11.44
CA ASN A 105 13.42 -3.19 -10.79
C ASN A 105 13.13 -4.66 -11.15
N LEU A 106 11.85 -5.07 -11.18
CA LEU A 106 11.44 -6.42 -11.63
C LEU A 106 11.77 -6.67 -13.11
N ALA A 107 11.48 -5.70 -13.98
CA ALA A 107 11.77 -5.78 -15.41
C ALA A 107 13.28 -5.88 -15.66
N ARG A 108 14.09 -5.04 -15.00
CA ARG A 108 15.55 -5.09 -15.09
C ARG A 108 16.12 -6.41 -14.56
N LEU A 109 15.56 -6.96 -13.49
CA LEU A 109 16.03 -8.22 -12.91
C LEU A 109 15.67 -9.41 -13.81
N SER A 110 14.44 -9.48 -14.28
CA SER A 110 13.90 -10.64 -14.98
C SER A 110 14.21 -10.65 -16.48
N GLN A 111 14.40 -9.49 -17.10
CA GLN A 111 14.53 -9.32 -18.55
C GLN A 111 13.35 -9.93 -19.34
N LEU A 112 12.20 -10.11 -18.68
CA LEU A 112 10.99 -10.65 -19.31
C LEU A 112 10.24 -9.56 -20.07
N PRO A 113 9.51 -9.93 -21.14
CA PRO A 113 8.51 -9.06 -21.73
C PRO A 113 7.52 -8.60 -20.66
N GLY A 114 7.22 -7.31 -20.65
CA GLY A 114 6.30 -6.77 -19.65
C GLY A 114 5.94 -5.33 -19.90
N SER A 115 4.95 -4.87 -19.13
CA SER A 115 4.46 -3.50 -19.16
C SER A 115 3.84 -3.15 -17.81
N CYS A 116 3.74 -1.86 -17.51
CA CYS A 116 3.19 -1.37 -16.25
C CYS A 116 2.15 -0.28 -16.49
N PHE A 117 0.97 -0.44 -15.89
CA PHE A 117 -0.07 0.57 -15.85
C PHE A 117 0.01 1.38 -14.56
N ILE A 118 0.05 2.71 -14.69
CA ILE A 118 -0.03 3.67 -13.59
C ILE A 118 -1.28 4.52 -13.76
N GLY A 119 -2.26 4.30 -12.87
CA GLY A 119 -3.52 5.03 -12.85
C GLY A 119 -3.53 6.14 -11.80
N GLY A 120 -3.97 7.35 -12.19
CA GLY A 120 -4.20 8.43 -11.25
C GLY A 120 -5.32 9.34 -11.73
N GLU A 121 -6.53 9.12 -11.21
CA GLU A 121 -7.74 9.78 -11.68
C GLU A 121 -7.63 11.32 -11.57
N LYS A 122 -7.93 12.02 -12.67
CA LYS A 122 -8.02 13.49 -12.70
C LYS A 122 -9.26 13.90 -13.48
N ALA A 123 -10.42 13.74 -12.86
CA ALA A 123 -11.73 13.95 -13.50
C ALA A 123 -11.92 15.38 -14.04
N ASP A 124 -11.21 16.35 -13.47
CA ASP A 124 -11.18 17.76 -13.87
C ASP A 124 -10.31 18.08 -15.10
N GLN A 125 -9.57 17.09 -15.61
CA GLN A 125 -8.69 17.23 -16.78
C GLN A 125 -9.20 16.39 -17.94
N GLU A 126 -8.88 16.78 -19.18
CA GLU A 126 -9.14 15.95 -20.36
C GLU A 126 -8.48 14.57 -20.20
N ALA A 127 -9.16 13.52 -20.68
CA ALA A 127 -8.63 12.17 -20.62
C ALA A 127 -7.34 12.06 -21.45
N TRP A 128 -6.30 11.50 -20.85
CA TRP A 128 -5.03 11.25 -21.51
C TRP A 128 -4.39 9.98 -20.97
N HIS A 129 -3.61 9.37 -21.85
CA HIS A 129 -2.58 8.41 -21.48
C HIS A 129 -1.31 8.65 -22.27
N SER A 130 -0.21 8.09 -21.78
CA SER A 130 1.08 8.09 -22.47
C SER A 130 1.85 6.83 -22.11
N LYS A 131 2.49 6.22 -23.09
CA LYS A 131 3.45 5.12 -22.89
C LYS A 131 4.88 5.64 -23.03
N ASP A 132 5.73 5.30 -22.08
CA ASP A 132 7.17 5.43 -22.20
C ASP A 132 7.72 4.15 -22.84
N GLU A 133 8.17 4.24 -24.09
CA GLU A 133 8.72 3.11 -24.85
C GLU A 133 10.01 2.55 -24.25
N THR A 134 10.75 3.34 -23.46
CA THR A 134 12.00 2.89 -22.83
C THR A 134 11.71 1.99 -21.64
N THR A 135 10.72 2.38 -20.83
CA THR A 135 10.43 1.69 -19.58
C THR A 135 9.25 0.72 -19.71
N GLY A 136 8.42 0.85 -20.75
CA GLY A 136 7.17 0.11 -20.87
C GLY A 136 6.09 0.58 -19.89
N ILE A 137 6.20 1.79 -19.34
CA ILE A 137 5.21 2.32 -18.40
C ILE A 137 4.14 3.10 -19.15
N PHE A 138 2.89 2.68 -18.98
CA PHE A 138 1.68 3.34 -19.46
C PHE A 138 1.05 4.13 -18.30
N SER A 139 1.07 5.45 -18.40
CA SER A 139 0.44 6.34 -17.41
C SER A 139 -0.87 6.89 -17.95
N ALA A 140 -1.92 6.91 -17.13
CA ALA A 140 -3.22 7.44 -17.51
C ALA A 140 -3.89 8.21 -16.37
N ASN A 141 -4.70 9.21 -16.73
CA ASN A 141 -5.52 9.95 -15.77
C ASN A 141 -6.97 9.44 -15.65
N ARG A 142 -7.23 8.26 -16.21
CA ARG A 142 -8.49 7.51 -16.10
C ARG A 142 -8.15 6.08 -15.74
N TRP A 143 -8.79 5.52 -14.72
CA TRP A 143 -8.62 4.09 -14.41
C TRP A 143 -9.14 3.18 -15.54
N SER A 144 -10.14 3.64 -16.29
CA SER A 144 -10.71 2.91 -17.43
C SER A 144 -9.73 2.72 -18.60
N SER A 145 -8.68 3.55 -18.71
CA SER A 145 -7.61 3.38 -19.70
C SER A 145 -6.76 2.13 -19.49
N ILE A 146 -6.98 1.37 -18.41
CA ILE A 146 -6.39 0.03 -18.26
C ILE A 146 -6.82 -0.90 -19.41
N ALA A 147 -8.01 -0.71 -19.98
CA ALA A 147 -8.46 -1.46 -21.15
C ALA A 147 -7.65 -1.11 -22.40
N ASP A 148 -7.34 0.18 -22.61
CA ASP A 148 -6.49 0.64 -23.72
C ASP A 148 -5.07 0.11 -23.60
N TRP A 149 -4.53 0.11 -22.38
CA TRP A 149 -3.23 -0.47 -22.09
C TRP A 149 -3.19 -1.97 -22.40
N LEU A 150 -4.16 -2.75 -21.92
CA LEU A 150 -4.23 -4.19 -22.22
C LEU A 150 -4.38 -4.44 -23.73
N ALA A 151 -5.20 -3.66 -24.42
CA ALA A 151 -5.36 -3.75 -25.88
C ALA A 151 -4.03 -3.47 -26.60
N LEU A 152 -3.34 -2.39 -26.21
CA LEU A 152 -2.05 -1.99 -26.76
C LEU A 152 -1.01 -3.09 -26.55
N GLU A 153 -0.87 -3.61 -25.33
CA GLU A 153 0.16 -4.62 -25.06
C GLU A 153 -0.13 -5.96 -25.72
N LYS A 154 -1.40 -6.33 -25.86
CA LYS A 154 -1.79 -7.50 -26.66
C LYS A 154 -1.41 -7.30 -28.13
N SER A 155 -1.62 -6.10 -28.69
CA SER A 155 -1.20 -5.76 -30.06
C SER A 155 0.33 -5.75 -30.23
N ASN A 156 1.08 -5.42 -29.17
CA ASN A 156 2.54 -5.48 -29.12
C ASN A 156 3.08 -6.92 -28.92
N GLY A 157 2.19 -7.91 -28.78
CA GLY A 157 2.55 -9.32 -28.75
C GLY A 157 2.63 -9.96 -27.37
N LEU A 158 2.25 -9.26 -26.28
CA LEU A 158 2.06 -9.92 -24.99
C LEU A 158 0.89 -10.91 -25.09
N LYS A 159 1.13 -12.16 -24.66
CA LYS A 159 0.18 -13.26 -24.77
C LYS A 159 -0.90 -13.17 -23.71
N MET A 160 -0.54 -12.73 -22.50
CA MET A 160 -1.44 -12.66 -21.35
C MET A 160 -2.10 -14.02 -21.11
N ASP A 161 -1.28 -15.05 -20.89
CA ASP A 161 -1.70 -16.44 -20.74
C ASP A 161 -1.23 -17.04 -19.40
N LYS A 162 -1.28 -18.36 -19.27
CA LYS A 162 -0.86 -19.07 -18.05
C LYS A 162 0.55 -18.75 -17.55
N ASN A 163 1.44 -18.28 -18.43
CA ASN A 163 2.80 -17.92 -18.08
C ASN A 163 2.96 -16.43 -17.71
N THR A 164 1.89 -15.64 -17.74
CA THR A 164 1.90 -14.24 -17.37
C THR A 164 1.61 -14.08 -15.88
N VAL A 165 2.43 -13.29 -15.20
CA VAL A 165 2.19 -12.84 -13.83
C VAL A 165 1.73 -11.39 -13.87
N ALA A 166 0.51 -11.14 -13.41
CA ALA A 166 -0.08 -9.83 -13.27
C ALA A 166 -0.04 -9.40 -11.80
N VAL A 167 0.86 -8.48 -11.50
CA VAL A 167 1.04 -7.89 -10.18
C VAL A 167 0.11 -6.70 -10.02
N VAL A 168 -0.65 -6.68 -8.94
CA VAL A 168 -1.57 -5.58 -8.63
C VAL A 168 -1.23 -5.02 -7.26
N ASP A 169 -0.96 -3.72 -7.21
CA ASP A 169 -0.82 -3.02 -5.94
C ASP A 169 -2.18 -2.95 -5.19
N MET A 170 -2.14 -2.87 -3.85
CA MET A 170 -3.36 -2.90 -3.03
C MET A 170 -3.93 -1.50 -2.77
N ASP A 171 -3.23 -0.74 -1.93
CA ASP A 171 -3.72 0.52 -1.39
C ASP A 171 -3.63 1.61 -2.46
N LYS A 172 -4.74 2.27 -2.75
CA LYS A 172 -4.88 3.28 -3.81
C LYS A 172 -4.86 2.74 -5.24
N THR A 173 -4.82 1.42 -5.40
CA THR A 173 -4.87 0.71 -6.69
C THR A 173 -6.07 -0.25 -6.74
N ALA A 174 -5.98 -1.45 -6.14
CA ALA A 174 -7.08 -2.42 -6.10
C ALA A 174 -8.26 -1.93 -5.25
N ILE A 175 -7.95 -1.23 -4.16
CA ILE A 175 -8.93 -0.52 -3.32
C ILE A 175 -8.54 0.95 -3.21
N GLY A 176 -9.53 1.84 -3.08
CA GLY A 176 -9.23 3.25 -2.83
C GLY A 176 -8.60 3.98 -4.01
N ALA A 177 -8.97 3.66 -5.26
CA ALA A 177 -8.50 4.27 -6.51
C ALA A 177 -7.90 5.69 -6.35
N ARG A 178 -6.61 5.86 -6.63
CA ARG A 178 -5.91 7.14 -6.56
C ARG A 178 -6.62 8.23 -7.35
N GLY A 179 -6.86 9.37 -6.71
CA GLY A 179 -7.55 10.53 -7.28
C GLY A 179 -9.07 10.41 -7.29
N ARG A 180 -9.62 9.28 -6.86
CA ARG A 180 -11.07 8.99 -6.83
C ARG A 180 -11.59 8.63 -5.44
N ASN A 181 -10.91 7.71 -4.74
CA ASN A 181 -11.33 7.13 -3.45
C ASN A 181 -10.17 7.01 -2.43
N ASP A 182 -8.98 7.49 -2.75
CA ASP A 182 -7.79 7.35 -1.91
C ASP A 182 -7.89 8.11 -0.58
N ARG A 183 -8.71 9.17 -0.52
CA ARG A 183 -8.96 9.90 0.73
C ARG A 183 -9.64 9.04 1.80
N ALA A 184 -10.44 8.04 1.41
CA ALA A 184 -11.04 7.12 2.37
C ALA A 184 -9.97 6.23 3.06
N ILE A 185 -8.94 5.81 2.31
CA ILE A 185 -7.77 5.10 2.85
C ILE A 185 -7.03 6.00 3.85
N ASP A 186 -6.76 7.25 3.46
CA ASP A 186 -6.04 8.21 4.32
C ASP A 186 -6.85 8.53 5.59
N SER A 187 -8.17 8.69 5.48
CA SER A 187 -9.09 8.88 6.61
C SER A 187 -9.08 7.68 7.57
N ALA A 188 -9.14 6.45 7.06
CA ALA A 188 -9.05 5.25 7.89
C ALA A 188 -7.74 5.18 8.66
N ARG A 189 -6.62 5.50 8.01
CA ARG A 189 -5.31 5.55 8.65
C ARG A 189 -5.25 6.61 9.75
N LEU A 190 -5.73 7.82 9.47
CA LEU A 190 -5.77 8.92 10.45
C LEU A 190 -6.67 8.57 11.64
N LYS A 191 -7.81 7.93 11.41
CA LYS A 191 -8.70 7.43 12.47
C LYS A 191 -8.01 6.39 13.36
N GLY A 192 -7.26 5.45 12.77
CA GLY A 192 -6.47 4.48 13.53
C GLY A 192 -5.39 5.14 14.40
N LEU A 193 -4.77 6.19 13.86
CA LEU A 193 -3.79 7.00 14.59
C LEU A 193 -4.43 7.72 15.78
N TYR A 194 -5.54 8.44 15.58
CA TYR A 194 -6.25 9.13 16.66
C TYR A 194 -6.71 8.19 17.76
N ARG A 195 -7.26 7.02 17.43
CA ARG A 195 -7.60 6.01 18.43
C ARG A 195 -6.41 5.56 19.24
N THR A 196 -5.26 5.41 18.61
CA THR A 196 -4.03 5.00 19.29
C THR A 196 -3.57 6.06 20.27
N VAL A 197 -3.57 7.32 19.87
CA VAL A 197 -3.14 8.43 20.72
C VAL A 197 -4.11 8.64 21.88
N VAL A 198 -5.43 8.65 21.62
CA VAL A 198 -6.47 8.73 22.66
C VAL A 198 -6.35 7.59 23.66
N ASN A 199 -6.07 6.37 23.22
CA ASN A 199 -5.88 5.23 24.12
C ASN A 199 -4.64 5.36 25.02
N VAL A 200 -3.62 6.14 24.61
CA VAL A 200 -2.38 6.32 25.38
C VAL A 200 -2.44 7.56 26.28
N LEU A 201 -3.01 8.66 25.78
CA LEU A 201 -3.02 9.96 26.46
C LEU A 201 -4.36 10.29 27.16
N GLY A 202 -5.46 9.63 26.78
CA GLY A 202 -6.78 9.88 27.37
C GLY A 202 -7.21 11.34 27.20
N ASP A 203 -7.64 11.96 28.29
CA ASP A 203 -8.12 13.35 28.33
C ASP A 203 -7.01 14.38 28.05
N ASP A 204 -5.73 13.98 28.13
CA ASP A 204 -4.58 14.85 27.85
C ASP A 204 -4.27 14.97 26.34
N PHE A 205 -5.04 14.30 25.48
CA PHE A 205 -4.85 14.38 24.03
C PHE A 205 -5.29 15.74 23.45
N ASP A 206 -4.34 16.48 22.86
CA ASP A 206 -4.61 17.68 22.08
C ASP A 206 -4.53 17.38 20.58
N ALA A 207 -5.70 17.20 19.95
CA ALA A 207 -5.82 16.90 18.52
C ALA A 207 -5.24 18.00 17.62
N LYS A 208 -5.40 19.28 17.98
CA LYS A 208 -4.94 20.40 17.15
C LYS A 208 -3.42 20.51 17.19
N LEU A 209 -2.84 20.32 18.37
CA LEU A 209 -1.40 20.26 18.54
C LEU A 209 -0.81 19.05 17.78
N PHE A 210 -1.49 17.90 17.86
CA PHE A 210 -1.09 16.70 17.13
C PHE A 210 -1.03 16.94 15.61
N GLU A 211 -2.11 17.46 15.01
CA GLU A 211 -2.18 17.77 13.57
C GLU A 211 -1.06 18.74 13.15
N THR A 212 -0.83 19.77 13.97
CA THR A 212 0.24 20.76 13.72
C THR A 212 1.62 20.10 13.68
N HIS A 213 1.92 19.20 14.62
CA HIS A 213 3.18 18.47 14.64
C HIS A 213 3.30 17.47 13.50
N TYR A 214 2.21 16.77 13.19
CA TYR A 214 2.13 15.82 12.09
C TYR A 214 2.45 16.50 10.75
N ASP A 215 1.75 17.59 10.43
CA ASP A 215 1.96 18.37 9.20
C ASP A 215 3.36 18.98 9.12
N ARG A 216 3.98 19.28 10.27
CA ARG A 216 5.33 19.81 10.33
C ARG A 216 6.36 18.72 10.03
N LEU A 217 6.29 17.59 10.73
CA LEU A 217 7.25 16.48 10.65
C LEU A 217 7.10 15.65 9.37
N ASN A 218 5.94 15.69 8.70
CA ASN A 218 5.71 15.00 7.42
C ASN A 218 6.39 15.70 6.22
N ARG A 219 7.04 16.86 6.43
CA ARG A 219 7.72 17.60 5.35
C ARG A 219 9.03 16.93 4.97
N SER A 220 9.39 17.04 3.69
CA SER A 220 10.64 16.47 3.12
C SER A 220 11.90 16.83 3.90
N LYS A 221 11.95 18.03 4.49
CA LYS A 221 13.04 18.48 5.38
C LYS A 221 13.37 17.42 6.45
N TYR A 222 12.36 16.76 7.02
CA TYR A 222 12.51 15.84 8.14
C TYR A 222 12.53 14.36 7.72
N HIS A 223 12.41 14.06 6.42
CA HIS A 223 12.37 12.68 5.91
C HIS A 223 13.67 11.90 6.14
N HIS A 224 14.79 12.56 6.40
CA HIS A 224 16.02 11.86 6.80
C HIS A 224 15.88 11.17 8.17
N VAL A 225 15.10 11.76 9.09
CA VAL A 225 14.75 11.14 10.39
C VAL A 225 13.50 10.26 10.26
N THR A 226 12.42 10.78 9.68
CA THR A 226 11.12 10.09 9.64
C THR A 226 11.08 8.97 8.59
N GLN A 227 12.00 8.98 7.62
CA GLN A 227 12.13 7.99 6.54
C GLN A 227 10.86 7.78 5.71
N ASP A 228 9.99 8.79 5.65
CA ASP A 228 8.64 8.72 5.08
C ASP A 228 7.82 7.55 5.70
N ASN A 229 8.09 7.25 6.97
CA ASN A 229 7.52 6.12 7.69
C ASN A 229 6.42 6.61 8.65
N GLN A 230 5.21 6.12 8.42
CA GLN A 230 4.03 6.50 9.20
C GLN A 230 4.11 6.04 10.65
N ASP A 231 4.76 4.91 10.97
CA ASP A 231 4.99 4.50 12.37
C ASP A 231 5.85 5.53 13.10
N TYR A 232 6.90 6.02 12.42
CA TYR A 232 7.86 6.94 13.01
C TYR A 232 7.20 8.28 13.29
N LEU A 233 6.49 8.80 12.29
CA LEU A 233 5.73 10.05 12.40
C LEU A 233 4.67 9.96 13.51
N ALA A 234 3.86 8.90 13.50
CA ALA A 234 2.84 8.66 14.52
C ALA A 234 3.41 8.64 15.95
N TYR A 235 4.53 7.93 16.12
CA TYR A 235 5.19 7.82 17.42
C TYR A 235 5.83 9.14 17.87
N MET A 236 6.50 9.86 16.97
CA MET A 236 7.04 11.19 17.26
C MET A 236 5.93 12.15 17.71
N CYS A 237 4.80 12.18 17.00
CA CYS A 237 3.65 13.00 17.36
C CYS A 237 3.05 12.59 18.72
N LEU A 238 2.96 11.29 19.03
CA LEU A 238 2.52 10.83 20.35
C LEU A 238 3.43 11.38 21.48
N VAL A 239 4.74 11.28 21.31
CA VAL A 239 5.71 11.74 22.32
C VAL A 239 5.61 13.26 22.54
N LEU A 240 5.48 14.03 21.45
CA LEU A 240 5.32 15.48 21.53
C LEU A 240 4.00 15.85 22.23
N ASN A 241 2.91 15.15 21.93
CA ASN A 241 1.61 15.42 22.53
C ASN A 241 1.57 15.03 24.01
N ASN A 242 2.37 14.05 24.44
CA ASN A 242 2.57 13.74 25.86
C ASN A 242 3.29 14.86 26.64
N GLY A 243 3.94 15.81 25.95
CA GLY A 243 4.72 16.87 26.59
C GLY A 243 6.04 16.41 27.20
N ALA A 244 6.50 15.18 26.90
CA ALA A 244 7.80 14.68 27.35
C ALA A 244 8.97 15.44 26.71
N ILE A 245 8.75 16.01 25.51
CA ILE A 245 9.71 16.79 24.72
C ILE A 245 8.94 17.93 24.05
N ASP A 246 9.50 19.14 24.06
CA ASP A 246 8.97 20.27 23.29
C ASP A 246 9.31 20.14 21.79
N CYS A 247 8.36 20.49 20.92
CA CYS A 247 8.55 20.38 19.47
C CYS A 247 9.68 21.28 18.96
N VAL A 248 9.83 22.49 19.49
CA VAL A 248 10.90 23.42 19.09
C VAL A 248 12.25 22.82 19.44
N ASP A 249 12.39 22.25 20.64
CA ASP A 249 13.62 21.61 21.09
C ASP A 249 13.97 20.39 20.24
N LEU A 250 12.98 19.53 19.94
CA LEU A 250 13.18 18.39 19.05
C LEU A 250 13.65 18.83 17.65
N LEU A 251 12.99 19.83 17.08
CA LEU A 251 13.33 20.33 15.75
C LEU A 251 14.73 20.98 15.75
N ALA A 252 15.13 21.66 16.82
CA ALA A 252 16.47 22.21 16.97
C ALA A 252 17.52 21.10 17.07
N SER A 253 17.27 20.04 17.84
CA SER A 253 18.18 18.87 17.92
C SER A 253 18.32 18.16 16.58
N ILE A 254 17.25 18.05 15.79
CA ILE A 254 17.33 17.51 14.42
C ILE A 254 18.15 18.46 13.52
N ASP A 255 17.84 19.76 13.54
CA ASP A 255 18.50 20.75 12.68
C ASP A 255 20.00 20.93 13.02
N ASN A 256 20.40 20.72 14.28
CA ASN A 256 21.79 20.77 14.73
C ASN A 256 22.56 19.44 14.50
N GLY A 257 21.88 18.37 14.11
CA GLY A 257 22.48 17.05 13.91
C GLY A 257 22.66 16.23 15.19
N ASP A 258 22.04 16.60 16.30
CA ASP A 258 22.04 15.80 17.53
C ASP A 258 21.16 14.54 17.38
N ILE A 259 20.12 14.62 16.55
CA ILE A 259 19.21 13.52 16.19
C ILE A 259 19.16 13.42 14.67
N GLU A 260 19.92 12.47 14.12
CA GLU A 260 20.00 12.23 12.67
C GLU A 260 19.07 11.09 12.21
N THR A 261 18.64 10.22 13.13
CA THR A 261 17.91 8.99 12.83
C THR A 261 16.79 8.71 13.82
N PHE A 262 15.74 8.01 13.38
CA PHE A 262 14.66 7.61 14.27
C PHE A 262 15.10 6.77 15.48
N PRO A 263 16.04 5.79 15.35
CA PRO A 263 16.55 5.09 16.53
C PRO A 263 17.28 6.00 17.53
N GLN A 264 17.97 7.06 17.09
CA GLN A 264 18.53 8.08 18.00
C GLN A 264 17.41 8.84 18.73
N PHE A 265 16.36 9.24 18.00
CA PHE A 265 15.18 9.87 18.61
C PHE A 265 14.56 8.97 19.69
N VAL A 266 14.33 7.68 19.40
CA VAL A 266 13.74 6.76 20.39
C VAL A 266 14.60 6.62 21.65
N ARG A 267 15.92 6.57 21.52
CA ARG A 267 16.83 6.56 22.68
C ARG A 267 16.80 7.87 23.46
N TYR A 268 16.69 9.00 22.78
CA TYR A 268 16.51 10.30 23.43
C TYR A 268 15.21 10.31 24.25
N VAL A 269 14.11 9.83 23.69
CA VAL A 269 12.82 9.71 24.40
C VAL A 269 12.92 8.83 25.66
N GLU A 270 13.67 7.72 25.61
CA GLU A 270 13.88 6.84 26.78
C GLU A 270 14.47 7.64 27.95
N THR A 271 15.43 8.53 27.70
CA THR A 271 16.00 9.38 28.75
C THR A 271 14.97 10.36 29.34
N CYS A 272 14.12 10.94 28.51
CA CYS A 272 13.04 11.84 28.94
C CYS A 272 11.96 11.10 29.75
N ILE A 273 11.63 9.87 29.34
CA ILE A 273 10.59 9.05 29.99
C ILE A 273 11.06 8.48 31.33
N VAL A 274 12.30 8.00 31.42
CA VAL A 274 12.88 7.46 32.66
C VAL A 274 13.10 8.57 33.70
N GLY A 275 13.46 9.78 33.26
CA GLY A 275 13.69 10.93 34.14
C GLY A 275 12.45 11.77 34.47
N GLY A 276 11.31 11.54 33.80
CA GLY A 276 10.13 12.40 33.87
C GLY A 276 9.10 11.99 34.94
N GLU A 277 8.84 12.85 35.91
CA GLU A 277 7.83 12.62 36.98
C GLU A 277 6.36 12.57 36.46
N ARG A 278 6.10 12.96 35.21
CA ARG A 278 4.75 13.13 34.64
C ARG A 278 4.37 12.17 33.50
N VAL A 279 5.11 11.07 33.31
CA VAL A 279 4.78 10.11 32.25
C VAL A 279 3.75 9.10 32.77
N SER A 280 2.65 8.92 32.04
CA SER A 280 1.63 7.91 32.36
C SER A 280 2.18 6.49 32.15
N GLU A 281 1.59 5.50 32.83
CA GLU A 281 1.97 4.11 32.64
C GLU A 281 1.66 3.62 31.21
N ALA A 282 0.57 4.09 30.61
CA ALA A 282 0.24 3.79 29.22
C ALA A 282 1.30 4.32 28.24
N MET A 283 1.85 5.52 28.48
CA MET A 283 2.92 6.08 27.66
C MET A 283 4.23 5.31 27.83
N ARG A 284 4.58 4.88 29.07
CA ARG A 284 5.72 4.00 29.31
C ARG A 284 5.61 2.69 28.53
N GLN A 285 4.45 2.03 28.58
CA GLN A 285 4.21 0.78 27.85
C GLN A 285 4.28 0.97 26.33
N ALA A 286 3.69 2.05 25.81
CA ALA A 286 3.78 2.39 24.39
C ALA A 286 5.24 2.62 23.96
N HIS A 287 6.02 3.36 24.75
CA HIS A 287 7.43 3.58 24.51
C HIS A 287 8.24 2.28 24.51
N THR A 288 8.12 1.45 25.55
CA THR A 288 8.84 0.17 25.66
C THR A 288 8.57 -0.74 24.46
N ALA A 289 7.32 -0.81 24.01
CA ALA A 289 6.94 -1.61 22.84
C ALA A 289 7.59 -1.10 21.54
N VAL A 290 7.59 0.22 21.32
CA VAL A 290 8.26 0.84 20.16
C VAL A 290 9.76 0.66 20.25
N HIS A 291 10.37 0.93 21.41
CA HIS A 291 11.80 0.81 21.62
C HIS A 291 12.30 -0.62 21.36
N THR A 292 11.60 -1.63 21.88
CA THR A 292 11.92 -3.04 21.63
C THR A 292 11.81 -3.40 20.15
N SER A 293 10.77 -2.92 19.46
CA SER A 293 10.58 -3.18 18.02
C SER A 293 11.68 -2.52 17.17
N VAL A 294 12.09 -1.29 17.53
CA VAL A 294 13.21 -0.60 16.87
C VAL A 294 14.53 -1.31 17.10
N GLN A 295 14.79 -1.80 18.32
CA GLN A 295 15.99 -2.59 18.61
C GLN A 295 16.03 -3.90 17.82
N ALA A 296 14.88 -4.50 17.54
CA ALA A 296 14.75 -5.69 16.69
C ALA A 296 14.87 -5.38 15.17
N GLY A 297 15.01 -4.12 14.78
CA GLY A 297 15.07 -3.69 13.38
C GLY A 297 13.73 -3.80 12.65
N ASP A 298 12.61 -3.76 13.38
CA ASP A 298 11.27 -3.79 12.78
C ASP A 298 11.00 -2.47 12.01
N PRO A 299 10.69 -2.53 10.70
CA PRO A 299 10.42 -1.32 9.92
C PRO A 299 9.09 -0.64 10.28
N THR A 300 8.24 -1.27 11.08
CA THR A 300 6.89 -0.82 11.46
C THR A 300 6.70 -0.93 12.98
N PRO A 301 7.48 -0.18 13.77
CA PRO A 301 7.63 -0.46 15.20
C PRO A 301 6.40 -0.09 16.05
N PHE A 302 5.44 0.68 15.53
CA PHE A 302 4.30 1.16 16.30
C PHE A 302 3.09 0.22 16.15
N LYS A 303 3.23 -1.00 16.66
CA LYS A 303 2.28 -2.10 16.43
C LYS A 303 0.85 -1.81 16.91
N SER A 304 0.67 -1.06 17.99
CA SER A 304 -0.68 -0.67 18.46
C SER A 304 -1.38 0.23 17.46
N PHE A 305 -0.66 1.16 16.85
CA PHE A 305 -1.16 1.98 15.76
C PHE A 305 -1.59 1.15 14.56
N ARG A 306 -0.73 0.24 14.09
CA ARG A 306 -1.05 -0.61 12.93
C ARG A 306 -2.30 -1.46 13.17
N ARG A 307 -2.52 -1.97 14.39
CA ARG A 307 -3.76 -2.67 14.76
C ARG A 307 -5.01 -1.77 14.71
N GLN A 308 -4.89 -0.53 15.16
CA GLN A 308 -6.00 0.43 15.07
C GLN A 308 -6.27 0.88 13.64
N GLU A 309 -5.22 1.00 12.81
CA GLU A 309 -5.36 1.21 11.37
C GLU A 309 -6.12 0.07 10.71
N PHE A 310 -5.77 -1.20 11.00
CA PHE A 310 -6.51 -2.36 10.49
C PHE A 310 -8.01 -2.29 10.81
N LEU A 311 -8.36 -2.07 12.08
CA LEU A 311 -9.75 -1.94 12.51
C LEU A 311 -10.45 -0.77 11.83
N ALA A 312 -9.78 0.39 11.77
CA ALA A 312 -10.34 1.57 11.13
C ALA A 312 -10.53 1.35 9.62
N THR A 313 -9.65 0.61 8.94
CA THR A 313 -9.83 0.23 7.54
C THR A 313 -11.04 -0.67 7.35
N LEU A 314 -11.21 -1.70 8.19
CA LEU A 314 -12.41 -2.55 8.13
C LEU A 314 -13.70 -1.77 8.39
N GLU A 315 -13.69 -0.81 9.31
CA GLU A 315 -14.84 0.07 9.57
C GLU A 315 -15.13 1.08 8.44
N HIS A 316 -14.21 1.24 7.49
CA HIS A 316 -14.43 1.99 6.27
C HIS A 316 -14.79 1.08 5.09
N MET A 317 -14.85 -0.24 5.27
CA MET A 317 -15.27 -1.18 4.23
C MET A 317 -16.72 -1.60 4.48
N ASN A 318 -17.57 -1.53 3.46
CA ASN A 318 -19.00 -1.85 3.57
C ASN A 318 -19.67 -1.17 4.78
N ASN A 319 -19.44 0.13 4.96
CA ASN A 319 -19.92 0.89 6.11
C ASN A 319 -21.12 1.77 5.81
N LEU A 320 -21.53 1.86 4.54
CA LEU A 320 -22.66 2.65 4.08
C LEU A 320 -23.75 1.76 3.45
N PRO A 321 -25.04 2.07 3.66
CA PRO A 321 -26.16 1.40 2.98
C PRO A 321 -26.04 1.41 1.45
N ASP A 322 -26.60 0.41 0.78
CA ASP A 322 -26.47 0.22 -0.69
C ASP A 322 -26.98 1.40 -1.53
N ASP A 323 -27.97 2.15 -1.03
CA ASP A 323 -28.64 3.25 -1.73
C ASP A 323 -27.92 4.61 -1.61
N VAL A 324 -26.81 4.67 -0.88
CA VAL A 324 -26.00 5.90 -0.75
C VAL A 324 -25.46 6.34 -2.13
N PRO A 325 -25.56 7.63 -2.48
CA PRO A 325 -25.03 8.17 -3.73
C PRO A 325 -23.54 7.86 -3.92
N GLY A 326 -23.12 7.58 -5.17
CA GLY A 326 -21.75 7.19 -5.50
C GLY A 326 -20.68 8.16 -4.99
N GLU A 327 -20.90 9.47 -5.10
CA GLU A 327 -19.96 10.49 -4.61
C GLU A 327 -19.80 10.44 -3.08
N GLU A 328 -20.90 10.28 -2.34
CA GLU A 328 -20.83 10.15 -0.89
C GLU A 328 -20.10 8.86 -0.48
N ARG A 329 -20.39 7.76 -1.18
CA ARG A 329 -19.70 6.48 -0.96
C ARG A 329 -18.20 6.62 -1.18
N LEU A 330 -17.77 7.21 -2.30
CA LEU A 330 -16.35 7.41 -2.62
C LEU A 330 -15.61 8.33 -1.63
N ASN A 331 -16.33 9.16 -0.86
CA ASN A 331 -15.71 10.00 0.16
C ASN A 331 -15.58 9.32 1.53
N ARG A 332 -16.41 8.31 1.82
CA ARG A 332 -16.61 7.79 3.19
C ARG A 332 -16.37 6.29 3.34
N GLU A 333 -16.40 5.55 2.25
CA GLU A 333 -16.17 4.11 2.19
C GLU A 333 -14.93 3.83 1.33
N ILE A 334 -14.11 2.87 1.75
CA ILE A 334 -13.04 2.29 0.93
C ILE A 334 -13.69 1.30 -0.01
N THR A 335 -13.65 1.59 -1.30
CA THR A 335 -14.27 0.79 -2.37
C THR A 335 -13.20 0.03 -3.16
N ILE A 336 -13.61 -1.07 -3.80
CA ILE A 336 -12.80 -1.76 -4.80
C ILE A 336 -12.86 -0.98 -6.11
N THR A 337 -11.71 -0.76 -6.73
CA THR A 337 -11.60 -0.12 -8.04
C THR A 337 -12.13 -1.07 -9.11
N GLN A 338 -13.32 -0.79 -9.65
CA GLN A 338 -14.00 -1.73 -10.55
C GLN A 338 -13.16 -2.06 -11.80
N GLU A 339 -12.47 -1.08 -12.37
CA GLU A 339 -11.65 -1.26 -13.56
C GLU A 339 -10.51 -2.26 -13.32
N VAL A 340 -9.84 -2.16 -12.17
CA VAL A 340 -8.78 -3.09 -11.77
C VAL A 340 -9.36 -4.48 -11.50
N ARG A 341 -10.54 -4.56 -10.88
CA ARG A 341 -11.25 -5.82 -10.65
C ARG A 341 -11.59 -6.53 -11.96
N GLU A 342 -12.20 -5.84 -12.92
CA GLU A 342 -12.56 -6.43 -14.21
C GLU A 342 -11.34 -6.83 -15.05
N ALA A 343 -10.32 -5.98 -15.11
CA ALA A 343 -9.05 -6.30 -15.78
C ALA A 343 -8.40 -7.55 -15.17
N GLY A 344 -8.36 -7.61 -13.84
CA GLY A 344 -7.81 -8.75 -13.12
C GLY A 344 -8.62 -10.03 -13.34
N LEU A 345 -9.96 -9.98 -13.31
CA LEU A 345 -10.82 -11.13 -13.59
C LEU A 345 -10.62 -11.64 -15.03
N TRP A 346 -10.56 -10.74 -16.00
CA TRP A 346 -10.28 -11.08 -17.39
C TRP A 346 -8.89 -11.76 -17.54
N LEU A 347 -7.86 -11.26 -16.87
CA LEU A 347 -6.54 -11.90 -16.84
C LEU A 347 -6.60 -13.30 -16.20
N ARG A 348 -7.35 -13.49 -15.11
CA ARG A 348 -7.53 -14.81 -14.48
C ARG A 348 -8.20 -15.81 -15.41
N GLU A 349 -9.25 -15.40 -16.13
CA GLU A 349 -9.96 -16.27 -17.08
C GLU A 349 -9.04 -16.79 -18.20
N ARG A 350 -8.02 -16.00 -18.56
CA ARG A 350 -6.97 -16.38 -19.52
C ARG A 350 -5.85 -17.24 -18.91
N GLY A 351 -5.93 -17.52 -17.61
CA GLY A 351 -4.98 -18.33 -16.88
C GLY A 351 -3.81 -17.57 -16.28
N CYS A 352 -3.73 -16.23 -16.37
CA CYS A 352 -2.66 -15.47 -15.73
C CYS A 352 -2.62 -15.73 -14.21
N LEU A 353 -1.43 -15.65 -13.61
CA LEU A 353 -1.32 -15.53 -12.15
C LEU A 353 -1.61 -14.07 -11.80
N VAL A 354 -2.77 -13.78 -11.20
CA VAL A 354 -3.04 -12.46 -10.64
C VAL A 354 -2.66 -12.47 -9.17
N ILE A 355 -1.66 -11.67 -8.79
CA ILE A 355 -1.07 -11.64 -7.45
C ILE A 355 -1.01 -10.21 -6.93
N CYS A 356 -1.36 -10.03 -5.65
CA CYS A 356 -1.28 -8.74 -5.01
C CYS A 356 0.07 -8.58 -4.27
N LEU A 357 0.77 -7.48 -4.53
CA LEU A 357 1.92 -7.03 -3.73
C LEU A 357 1.56 -5.74 -3.03
N SER A 358 1.70 -5.69 -1.71
CA SER A 358 1.40 -4.51 -0.90
C SER A 358 2.56 -4.15 0.01
N ASP A 359 2.82 -2.86 0.17
CA ASP A 359 3.71 -2.33 1.21
C ASP A 359 3.00 -2.12 2.55
N LYS A 360 1.70 -2.44 2.63
CA LYS A 360 0.91 -2.33 3.85
C LYS A 360 1.45 -3.31 4.90
N PRO A 361 1.71 -2.84 6.14
CA PRO A 361 2.20 -3.70 7.22
C PRO A 361 1.23 -4.82 7.54
N ASP A 362 1.75 -5.99 7.91
CA ASP A 362 0.95 -7.17 8.23
C ASP A 362 -0.05 -6.92 9.36
N GLU A 363 0.34 -6.21 10.42
CA GLU A 363 -0.55 -5.86 11.54
C GLU A 363 -1.65 -4.87 11.14
N ALA A 364 -1.46 -4.15 10.03
CA ALA A 364 -2.45 -3.27 9.43
C ALA A 364 -3.31 -4.00 8.36
N SER A 365 -3.05 -5.28 8.09
CA SER A 365 -3.63 -6.01 6.95
C SER A 365 -4.33 -7.30 7.33
N ALA A 366 -3.88 -7.96 8.40
CA ALA A 366 -4.35 -9.26 8.83
C ALA A 366 -4.58 -9.30 10.34
N PRO A 367 -5.49 -10.16 10.83
CA PRO A 367 -5.82 -10.32 12.24
C PRO A 367 -4.73 -11.08 13.02
N ASN A 368 -3.50 -10.57 13.02
CA ASN A 368 -2.33 -11.22 13.62
C ASN A 368 -2.33 -11.17 15.15
N HIS A 369 -3.20 -10.36 15.76
CA HIS A 369 -3.35 -10.25 17.20
C HIS A 369 -4.50 -11.14 17.71
N PRO A 370 -4.35 -11.82 18.86
CA PRO A 370 -5.40 -12.69 19.40
C PRO A 370 -6.78 -12.03 19.55
N SER A 371 -6.83 -10.74 19.89
CA SER A 371 -8.09 -10.00 20.04
C SER A 371 -8.79 -9.65 18.72
N LEU A 372 -8.16 -9.93 17.57
CA LEU A 372 -8.66 -9.57 16.25
C LEU A 372 -9.06 -10.80 15.43
N ARG A 373 -8.97 -12.01 16.00
CA ARG A 373 -9.13 -13.28 15.27
C ARG A 373 -10.47 -13.45 14.55
N ASP A 374 -11.50 -12.77 15.04
CA ASP A 374 -12.86 -12.82 14.46
C ASP A 374 -13.02 -11.89 13.25
N HIS A 375 -12.03 -11.03 12.97
CA HIS A 375 -12.03 -10.18 11.78
C HIS A 375 -11.38 -10.87 10.58
N PRO A 376 -11.91 -10.71 9.36
CA PRO A 376 -11.22 -11.15 8.16
C PRO A 376 -9.98 -10.28 7.89
N PRO A 377 -8.92 -10.81 7.26
CA PRO A 377 -7.88 -9.96 6.69
C PRO A 377 -8.48 -9.07 5.60
N ILE A 378 -7.86 -7.91 5.33
CA ILE A 378 -8.42 -6.86 4.45
C ILE A 378 -8.79 -7.41 3.07
N HIS A 379 -7.95 -8.24 2.47
CA HIS A 379 -8.24 -8.82 1.15
C HIS A 379 -9.50 -9.69 1.10
N ARG A 380 -9.99 -10.21 2.23
CA ARG A 380 -11.23 -10.99 2.33
C ARG A 380 -12.41 -10.19 2.88
N ALA A 381 -12.19 -8.94 3.30
CA ALA A 381 -13.27 -8.07 3.72
C ALA A 381 -14.10 -7.65 2.50
N GLN A 382 -15.42 -7.66 2.65
CA GLN A 382 -16.32 -7.19 1.60
C GLN A 382 -16.41 -5.67 1.61
N THR A 383 -16.47 -5.09 0.42
CA THR A 383 -16.83 -3.68 0.21
C THR A 383 -17.40 -3.48 -1.19
N HIS A 384 -17.98 -2.33 -1.46
CA HIS A 384 -18.55 -2.04 -2.78
C HIS A 384 -17.47 -1.90 -3.84
N ALA A 385 -17.71 -2.46 -5.02
CA ALA A 385 -16.91 -2.19 -6.21
C ALA A 385 -17.53 -1.01 -6.97
N VAL A 386 -16.75 0.05 -7.19
CA VAL A 386 -17.22 1.30 -7.78
C VAL A 386 -16.25 1.76 -8.87
N GLY A 387 -16.79 2.15 -10.02
CA GLY A 387 -15.98 2.65 -11.14
C GLY A 387 -16.75 2.68 -12.45
N VAL A 388 -16.00 2.69 -13.55
CA VAL A 388 -16.53 2.52 -14.91
C VAL A 388 -16.39 1.05 -15.30
N SER A 389 -17.43 0.43 -15.88
CA SER A 389 -17.26 -0.90 -16.45
C SER A 389 -16.46 -0.83 -17.75
N ILE A 390 -15.41 -1.64 -17.83
CA ILE A 390 -14.57 -1.89 -18.99
C ILE A 390 -14.77 -3.30 -19.57
N ALA A 391 -15.65 -4.11 -18.98
CA ALA A 391 -15.91 -5.50 -19.37
C ALA A 391 -16.20 -5.65 -20.87
N GLY A 392 -16.96 -4.71 -21.47
CA GLY A 392 -17.22 -4.71 -22.91
C GLY A 392 -15.98 -4.51 -23.77
N ALA A 393 -15.07 -3.63 -23.32
CA ALA A 393 -13.79 -3.40 -24.00
C ALA A 393 -12.86 -4.62 -23.87
N LEU A 394 -12.82 -5.24 -22.68
CA LEU A 394 -12.03 -6.46 -22.43
C LEU A 394 -12.55 -7.66 -23.24
N ALA A 395 -13.88 -7.85 -23.32
CA ALA A 395 -14.48 -8.91 -24.11
C ALA A 395 -14.13 -8.80 -25.61
N ALA A 396 -13.97 -7.58 -26.13
CA ALA A 396 -13.55 -7.35 -27.50
C ALA A 396 -12.08 -7.76 -27.77
N LEU A 397 -11.26 -7.94 -26.73
CA LEU A 397 -9.88 -8.41 -26.86
C LEU A 397 -9.79 -9.94 -27.02
N GLY A 398 -10.87 -10.68 -26.73
CA GLY A 398 -10.84 -12.15 -26.62
C GLY A 398 -9.86 -12.62 -25.56
#